data_AF-A0A2G6TAE0-F1
#
_entry.id   AF-A0A2G6TAE0-F1
#
_cell.length_a   1.000
_cell.length_b   1.000
_cell.length_c   1.000
_cell.angle_alpha   90.00
_cell.angle_beta   90.00
_cell.angle_gamma   90.00
#
_symmetry.space_group_name_H-M   'P 1'
#
loop_
_entity.id
_entity.type
_entity.pdbx_description
1 polymer ?
#
loop_
_entity_poly.entity_id
_entity_poly.type
_entity_poly.pdbx_seq_one_letter_code
_entity_poly.pdbx_strand_id
1 'polypeptide(L)'
;MSTKSTIILKILNVVSWIAFIGTCVKAGSLLVSYFITKNYPEIAAKNLSIGLDLSQLKAYDEVDYTIMVFCIIVITIFEALLFYTLIQIFMKINMVSPFHETIGKLIQKMSAFALIIGIFSKVVVSYSEKFTAMKIPLPNIMDHIGLGDAFLFFAMILYFISQLFAKGVELQKENELTI
;
A
#
# COMPACT_ATOMS: atom_id res chain seq x y z
N MET A 1 10.99 -27.03 18.54
CA MET A 1 10.68 -25.71 17.94
C MET A 1 11.77 -24.74 18.36
N SER A 2 12.52 -24.13 17.43
CA SER A 2 13.59 -23.18 17.78
C SER A 2 12.99 -21.87 18.27
N THR A 3 13.25 -21.50 19.52
CA THR A 3 12.77 -20.26 20.19
C THR A 3 13.06 -19.00 19.37
N LYS A 4 14.12 -19.03 18.54
CA LYS A 4 14.52 -17.90 17.69
C LYS A 4 13.50 -17.56 16.60
N SER A 5 12.89 -18.55 15.94
CA SER A 5 11.91 -18.32 14.85
C SER A 5 10.65 -17.61 15.36
N THR A 6 10.16 -18.01 16.54
CA THR A 6 8.99 -17.39 17.18
C THR A 6 9.25 -15.94 17.59
N ILE A 7 10.48 -15.62 18.04
CA ILE A 7 10.85 -14.24 18.41
C ILE A 7 10.88 -13.34 17.17
N ILE A 8 11.47 -13.81 16.06
CA ILE A 8 11.56 -13.05 14.81
C ILE A 8 10.16 -12.70 14.28
N LEU A 9 9.24 -13.68 14.26
CA LEU A 9 7.85 -13.43 13.84
C LEU A 9 7.14 -12.38 14.71
N LYS A 10 7.35 -12.41 16.04
CA LYS A 10 6.77 -11.41 16.94
C LYS A 10 7.31 -10.01 16.65
N ILE A 11 8.62 -9.88 16.43
CA ILE A 11 9.24 -8.59 16.09
C ILE A 11 8.67 -8.07 14.77
N LEU A 12 8.62 -8.90 13.72
CA LEU A 12 8.06 -8.52 12.42
C LEU A 12 6.58 -8.11 12.52
N ASN A 13 5.80 -8.78 13.37
CA ASN A 13 4.41 -8.43 13.62
C ASN A 13 4.27 -7.06 14.30
N VAL A 14 5.07 -6.79 15.34
CA VAL A 14 5.09 -5.47 16.00
C VAL A 14 5.47 -4.35 15.03
N VAL A 15 6.51 -4.56 14.22
CA VAL A 15 6.93 -3.59 13.19
C VAL A 15 5.81 -3.36 12.17
N SER A 16 5.08 -4.42 11.77
CA SER A 16 3.96 -4.31 10.83
C SER A 16 2.77 -3.54 11.42
N TRP A 17 2.48 -3.70 12.72
CA TRP A 17 1.48 -2.89 13.41
C TRP A 17 1.83 -1.41 13.45
N ILE A 18 3.10 -1.07 13.73
CA ILE A 18 3.56 0.32 13.72
C ILE A 18 3.40 0.92 12.33
N ALA A 19 3.83 0.21 11.28
CA ALA A 19 3.68 0.65 9.90
C ALA A 19 2.21 0.83 9.51
N PHE A 20 1.35 -0.14 9.87
CA PHE A 20 -0.11 -0.07 9.64
C PHE A 20 -0.72 1.18 10.26
N ILE A 21 -0.47 1.43 11.55
CA ILE A 21 -0.99 2.61 12.26
C ILE A 21 -0.51 3.90 11.59
N GLY A 22 0.78 3.97 11.23
CA GLY A 22 1.34 5.13 10.52
C GLY A 22 0.63 5.41 9.19
N THR A 23 0.40 4.38 8.38
CA THR A 23 -0.33 4.52 7.11
C THR A 23 -1.80 4.90 7.30
N CYS A 24 -2.47 4.40 8.34
CA CYS A 24 -3.84 4.79 8.68
C CYS A 24 -3.93 6.28 9.08
N VAL A 25 -2.98 6.78 9.87
CA VAL A 25 -2.93 8.20 10.24
C VAL A 25 -2.70 9.07 9.00
N LYS A 26 -1.78 8.67 8.10
CA LYS A 26 -1.55 9.35 6.82
C LYS A 26 -2.84 9.40 5.98
N ALA A 27 -3.52 8.26 5.79
CA ALA A 27 -4.77 8.16 5.04
C ALA A 27 -5.88 9.04 5.64
N GLY A 28 -6.05 8.99 6.97
CA GLY A 28 -7.03 9.81 7.68
C GLY A 28 -6.77 11.30 7.51
N SER A 29 -5.50 11.73 7.62
CA SER A 29 -5.13 13.14 7.40
C SER A 29 -5.47 13.60 5.99
N LEU A 30 -5.17 12.81 4.95
CA LEU A 30 -5.47 13.15 3.56
C LEU A 30 -6.98 13.24 3.31
N LEU A 31 -7.76 12.29 3.84
CA LEU A 31 -9.21 12.27 3.69
C LEU A 31 -9.87 13.50 4.34
N VAL A 32 -9.48 13.81 5.58
CA VAL A 32 -10.01 14.97 6.31
C VAL A 32 -9.65 16.26 5.58
N SER A 33 -8.39 16.43 5.18
CA SER A 33 -7.96 17.63 4.48
C SER A 33 -8.65 17.78 3.12
N TYR A 34 -8.80 16.70 2.35
CA TYR A 34 -9.56 16.75 1.09
C TYR A 34 -11.02 17.19 1.32
N PHE A 35 -11.68 16.64 2.34
CA PHE A 35 -13.06 17.01 2.66
C PHE A 35 -13.19 18.47 3.12
N ILE A 36 -12.26 18.96 3.96
CA ILE A 36 -12.23 20.38 4.36
C ILE A 36 -12.00 21.26 3.14
N THR A 37 -11.06 20.91 2.27
CA THR A 37 -10.71 21.69 1.07
C THR A 37 -11.85 21.83 0.08
N LYS A 38 -12.69 20.79 -0.01
CA LYS A 38 -13.88 20.76 -0.87
C LYS A 38 -15.03 21.59 -0.30
N ASN A 39 -15.26 21.55 1.02
CA ASN A 39 -16.37 22.27 1.66
C ASN A 39 -16.03 23.72 2.04
N TYR A 40 -14.74 24.03 2.25
CA TYR A 40 -14.25 25.34 2.68
C TYR A 40 -13.05 25.76 1.80
N PRO A 41 -13.30 26.23 0.57
CA PRO A 41 -12.25 26.45 -0.42
C PRO A 41 -11.23 27.52 -0.03
N GLU A 42 -11.61 28.48 0.84
CA GLU A 42 -10.73 29.56 1.32
C GLU A 42 -9.63 29.10 2.29
N ILE A 43 -9.77 27.92 2.93
CA ILE A 43 -8.99 27.57 4.12
C ILE A 43 -7.88 26.52 3.85
N ALA A 44 -7.95 25.71 2.79
CA ALA A 44 -7.29 24.39 2.87
C ALA A 44 -6.55 23.87 1.63
N ALA A 45 -5.98 24.72 0.78
CA ALA A 45 -5.08 24.22 -0.28
C ALA A 45 -3.61 24.11 0.18
N LYS A 46 -3.23 24.86 1.23
CA LYS A 46 -1.91 24.80 1.87
C LYS A 46 -1.92 23.72 2.95
N ASN A 47 -1.11 22.66 2.77
CA ASN A 47 -0.89 21.54 3.71
C ASN A 47 -2.01 20.48 3.77
N LEU A 48 -2.24 19.78 2.65
CA LEU A 48 -3.19 18.67 2.59
C LEU A 48 -2.82 17.49 3.50
N SER A 49 -1.54 17.24 3.71
CA SER A 49 -1.02 16.25 4.65
C SER A 49 0.49 16.40 4.68
N ILE A 50 1.11 16.46 5.86
CA ILE A 50 2.57 16.38 6.11
C ILE A 50 3.43 16.81 4.90
N GLY A 51 3.33 18.07 4.47
CA GLY A 51 4.17 18.63 3.40
C GLY A 51 3.68 18.48 1.95
N LEU A 52 2.55 17.82 1.69
CA LEU A 52 1.88 17.80 0.38
C LEU A 52 1.15 19.12 0.12
N ASP A 53 1.63 19.88 -0.87
CA ASP A 53 1.03 21.12 -1.34
C ASP A 53 0.57 20.96 -2.80
N LEU A 54 -0.75 20.95 -2.99
CA LEU A 54 -1.40 20.92 -4.31
C LEU A 54 -2.21 22.20 -4.56
N SER A 55 -1.90 23.29 -3.84
CA SER A 55 -2.63 24.55 -3.92
C SER A 55 -2.64 25.16 -5.31
N GLN A 56 -1.51 25.11 -6.00
CA GLN A 56 -1.38 25.63 -7.36
C GLN A 56 -2.16 24.80 -8.38
N LEU A 57 -2.21 23.48 -8.19
CA LEU A 57 -3.03 22.60 -9.01
C LEU A 57 -4.52 22.89 -8.82
N LYS A 58 -4.95 23.07 -7.57
CA LYS A 58 -6.35 23.45 -7.26
C LYS A 58 -6.73 24.80 -7.87
N ALA A 59 -5.83 25.77 -7.85
CA ALA A 59 -6.05 27.09 -8.44
C ALA A 59 -6.10 27.04 -9.98
N TYR A 60 -5.42 26.08 -10.58
CA TYR A 60 -5.45 25.84 -12.02
C TYR A 60 -6.73 25.13 -12.45
N ASP A 61 -7.04 23.98 -11.85
CA ASP A 61 -8.22 23.18 -12.17
C ASP A 61 -8.65 22.29 -11.00
N GLU A 62 -9.93 22.35 -10.63
CA GLU A 62 -10.48 21.60 -9.50
C GLU A 62 -10.63 20.10 -9.78
N VAL A 63 -10.83 19.73 -11.06
CA VAL A 63 -11.00 18.33 -11.48
C VAL A 63 -9.66 17.60 -11.42
N ASP A 64 -8.61 18.19 -11.99
CA ASP A 64 -7.24 17.67 -11.96
C ASP A 64 -6.74 17.55 -10.51
N TYR A 65 -7.02 18.55 -9.67
CA TYR A 65 -6.76 18.49 -8.23
C TYR A 65 -7.46 17.29 -7.57
N THR A 66 -8.76 17.12 -7.84
CA THR A 66 -9.56 16.04 -7.27
C THR A 66 -9.05 14.66 -7.70
N ILE A 67 -8.69 14.50 -8.98
CA ILE A 67 -8.12 13.26 -9.51
C ILE A 67 -6.80 12.95 -8.81
N MET A 68 -5.90 13.93 -8.68
CA MET A 68 -4.60 13.73 -8.07
C MET A 68 -4.71 13.34 -6.59
N VAL A 69 -5.55 14.04 -5.81
CA VAL A 69 -5.80 13.71 -4.40
C VAL A 69 -6.45 12.33 -4.26
N PHE A 70 -7.41 11.99 -5.12
CA PHE A 70 -8.04 10.68 -5.13
C PHE A 70 -7.01 9.56 -5.35
N CYS A 71 -6.11 9.71 -6.34
CA CYS A 71 -5.07 8.72 -6.58
C CYS A 71 -4.14 8.53 -5.37
N ILE A 72 -3.73 9.61 -4.70
CA ILE A 72 -2.87 9.54 -3.50
C ILE A 72 -3.59 8.86 -2.33
N ILE A 73 -4.88 9.14 -2.15
CA ILE A 73 -5.72 8.48 -1.13
C ILE A 73 -5.82 6.98 -1.42
N VAL A 74 -6.08 6.60 -2.68
CA VAL A 74 -6.12 5.19 -3.09
C VAL A 74 -4.80 4.50 -2.75
N ILE A 75 -3.66 5.07 -3.15
CA ILE A 75 -2.33 4.54 -2.82
C ILE A 75 -2.20 4.29 -1.30
N THR A 76 -2.47 5.32 -0.49
CA THR A 76 -2.27 5.25 0.96
C THR A 76 -3.21 4.22 1.64
N ILE A 77 -4.45 4.09 1.15
CA ILE A 77 -5.39 3.07 1.64
C ILE A 77 -4.88 1.67 1.31
N PHE A 78 -4.41 1.44 0.08
CA PHE A 78 -3.88 0.14 -0.32
C PHE A 78 -2.58 -0.21 0.42
N GLU A 79 -1.73 0.77 0.76
CA GLU A 79 -0.58 0.57 1.66
C GLU A 79 -1.02 0.06 3.03
N ALA A 80 -2.03 0.70 3.64
CA ALA A 80 -2.57 0.26 4.93
C ALA A 80 -3.16 -1.16 4.84
N LEU A 81 -3.89 -1.47 3.77
CA LEU A 81 -4.43 -2.81 3.54
C LEU A 81 -3.33 -3.87 3.34
N LEU A 82 -2.20 -3.49 2.75
CA LEU A 82 -1.03 -4.35 2.59
C LEU A 82 -0.45 -4.71 3.96
N PHE A 83 -0.18 -3.73 4.84
CA PHE A 83 0.31 -3.99 6.19
C PHE A 83 -0.69 -4.78 7.05
N TYR A 84 -1.98 -4.47 6.94
CA TYR A 84 -3.02 -5.25 7.62
C TYR A 84 -3.02 -6.72 7.18
N THR A 85 -2.85 -6.98 5.88
CA THR A 85 -2.79 -8.35 5.34
C THR A 85 -1.53 -9.07 5.83
N LEU A 86 -0.40 -8.36 5.93
CA LEU A 86 0.84 -8.89 6.51
C LEU A 86 0.68 -9.27 7.99
N ILE A 87 0.01 -8.44 8.79
CA ILE A 87 -0.34 -8.74 10.19
C ILE A 87 -1.17 -10.03 10.27
N GLN A 88 -2.16 -10.19 9.39
CA GLN A 88 -2.98 -11.42 9.36
C GLN A 88 -2.14 -12.67 9.07
N ILE A 89 -1.15 -12.58 8.17
CA ILE A 89 -0.23 -13.68 7.90
C ILE A 89 0.53 -14.03 9.19
N PHE A 90 1.11 -13.06 9.87
CA PHE A 90 1.86 -13.32 11.11
C PHE A 90 1.00 -13.87 12.26
N MET A 91 -0.29 -13.53 12.30
CA MET A 91 -1.21 -14.09 13.29
C MET A 91 -1.65 -15.53 12.96
N LYS A 92 -1.68 -15.92 11.67
CA LYS A 92 -2.22 -17.19 11.22
C LYS A 92 -1.16 -18.23 10.83
N ILE A 93 0.07 -17.81 10.57
CA ILE A 93 1.13 -18.70 10.09
C ILE A 93 1.54 -19.70 11.17
N ASN A 94 1.51 -20.99 10.82
CA ASN A 94 2.03 -22.05 11.67
C ASN A 94 3.38 -22.51 11.12
N MET A 95 4.46 -22.28 11.85
CA MET A 95 5.81 -22.66 11.39
C MET A 95 6.04 -24.19 11.34
N VAL A 96 5.16 -25.00 11.93
CA VAL A 96 5.20 -26.47 11.80
C VAL A 96 4.62 -26.91 10.45
N SER A 97 3.60 -26.18 9.97
CA SER A 97 2.86 -26.47 8.74
C SER A 97 2.59 -25.13 8.03
N PRO A 98 3.61 -24.55 7.36
CA PRO A 98 3.55 -23.18 6.86
C PRO A 98 2.69 -23.06 5.59
N PHE A 99 2.55 -24.14 4.83
CA PHE A 99 1.78 -24.17 3.59
C PHE A 99 0.31 -24.41 3.89
N HIS A 100 -0.42 -23.31 4.12
CA HIS A 100 -1.85 -23.32 4.33
C HIS A 100 -2.55 -22.45 3.27
N GLU A 101 -3.69 -22.91 2.75
CA GLU A 101 -4.44 -22.24 1.68
C GLU A 101 -4.77 -20.77 2.04
N THR A 102 -5.12 -20.52 3.30
CA THR A 102 -5.37 -19.16 3.81
C THR A 102 -4.16 -18.24 3.68
N ILE A 103 -2.94 -18.73 3.94
CA ILE A 103 -1.72 -17.91 3.84
C ILE A 103 -1.44 -17.59 2.37
N GLY A 104 -1.56 -18.58 1.48
CA GLY A 104 -1.43 -18.36 0.03
C GLY A 104 -2.42 -17.32 -0.51
N LYS A 105 -3.68 -17.37 -0.08
CA LYS A 105 -4.70 -16.36 -0.43
C LYS A 105 -4.36 -14.95 0.09
N LEU A 106 -3.79 -14.85 1.29
CA LEU A 106 -3.35 -13.56 1.85
C LEU A 106 -2.17 -12.99 1.04
N ILE A 107 -1.19 -13.82 0.66
CA ILE A 107 -0.06 -13.40 -0.18
C ILE A 107 -0.56 -12.95 -1.57
N GLN A 108 -1.50 -13.69 -2.17
CA GLN A 108 -2.13 -13.31 -3.43
C GLN A 108 -2.85 -11.95 -3.32
N LYS A 109 -3.54 -11.70 -2.20
CA LYS A 109 -4.19 -10.42 -1.94
C LYS A 109 -3.18 -9.28 -1.80
N MET A 110 -2.05 -9.52 -1.13
CA MET A 110 -0.95 -8.53 -1.06
C MET A 110 -0.38 -8.21 -2.44
N SER A 111 -0.23 -9.22 -3.32
CA SER A 111 0.21 -9.00 -4.70
C SER A 111 -0.74 -8.06 -5.44
N ALA A 112 -2.05 -8.28 -5.35
CA ALA A 112 -3.04 -7.41 -5.97
C ALA A 112 -2.99 -5.97 -5.43
N PHE A 113 -2.80 -5.80 -4.11
CA PHE A 113 -2.64 -4.48 -3.49
C PHE A 113 -1.37 -3.76 -3.97
N ALA A 114 -0.24 -4.45 -3.99
CA ALA A 114 1.02 -3.89 -4.50
C ALA A 114 0.90 -3.49 -5.98
N LEU A 115 0.16 -4.26 -6.79
CA LEU A 115 -0.08 -3.93 -8.19
C LEU A 115 -0.88 -2.63 -8.33
N ILE A 116 -1.96 -2.48 -7.56
CA ILE A 116 -2.79 -1.27 -7.55
C ILE A 116 -1.96 -0.06 -7.13
N ILE A 117 -1.16 -0.18 -6.06
CA ILE A 117 -0.25 0.88 -5.60
C ILE A 117 0.70 1.29 -6.72
N GLY A 118 1.35 0.32 -7.37
CA GLY A 118 2.30 0.57 -8.45
C GLY A 118 1.66 1.30 -9.65
N ILE A 119 0.49 0.84 -10.10
CA ILE A 119 -0.26 1.47 -11.20
C ILE A 119 -0.63 2.91 -10.85
N PHE A 120 -1.26 3.13 -9.70
CA PHE A 120 -1.68 4.47 -9.29
C PHE A 120 -0.49 5.40 -9.08
N SER A 121 0.62 4.90 -8.55
CA SER A 121 1.85 5.69 -8.40
C SER A 121 2.38 6.17 -9.76
N LYS A 122 2.38 5.31 -10.79
CA LYS A 122 2.78 5.71 -12.15
C LYS A 122 1.82 6.73 -12.76
N VAL A 123 0.52 6.60 -12.50
CA VAL A 123 -0.48 7.60 -12.92
C VAL A 123 -0.18 8.95 -12.27
N VAL A 124 0.08 8.99 -10.96
CA VAL A 124 0.41 10.23 -10.26
C VAL A 124 1.70 10.85 -10.80
N VAL A 125 2.77 10.06 -10.99
CA VAL A 125 4.04 10.55 -11.58
C VAL A 125 3.80 11.17 -12.96
N SER A 126 3.08 10.47 -13.84
CA SER A 126 2.80 10.97 -15.19
C SER A 126 1.95 12.25 -15.17
N TYR A 127 0.96 12.32 -14.27
CA TYR A 127 0.21 13.56 -14.04
C TYR A 127 1.13 14.68 -13.54
N SER A 128 2.00 14.40 -12.58
CA SER A 128 2.91 15.39 -12.02
C SER A 128 3.88 15.96 -13.05
N GLU A 129 4.42 15.12 -13.93
CA GLU A 129 5.28 15.54 -15.03
C GLU A 129 4.55 16.48 -16.01
N LYS A 130 3.30 16.16 -16.36
CA LYS A 130 2.44 17.02 -17.20
C LYS A 130 2.30 18.43 -16.60
N PHE A 131 1.98 18.54 -15.31
CA PHE A 131 1.82 19.85 -14.66
C PHE A 131 3.15 20.60 -14.46
N THR A 132 4.21 19.86 -14.17
CA THR A 132 5.56 20.44 -14.09
C THR A 132 5.98 21.05 -15.43
N ALA A 133 5.68 20.39 -16.55
CA ALA A 133 5.93 20.93 -17.89
C ALA A 133 5.12 22.21 -18.19
N MET A 134 3.95 22.37 -17.55
CA MET A 134 3.12 23.58 -17.60
C MET A 134 3.55 24.66 -16.58
N LYS A 135 4.71 24.49 -15.91
CA LYS A 135 5.22 25.39 -14.86
C LYS A 135 4.34 25.47 -13.62
N ILE A 136 3.56 24.44 -13.34
CA ILE A 136 2.79 24.28 -12.09
C ILE A 136 3.59 23.32 -11.20
N PRO A 137 4.40 23.83 -10.25
CA PRO A 137 5.19 22.99 -9.36
C PRO A 137 4.30 22.19 -8.41
N LEU A 138 4.68 20.92 -8.20
CA LEU A 138 4.02 20.01 -7.29
C LEU A 138 5.05 19.45 -6.29
N PRO A 139 5.41 20.25 -5.28
CA PRO A 139 6.48 19.89 -4.35
C PRO A 139 6.11 18.64 -3.54
N ASN A 140 7.13 17.84 -3.23
CA ASN A 140 7.06 16.68 -2.33
C ASN A 140 6.10 15.55 -2.75
N ILE A 141 5.52 15.55 -3.95
CA ILE A 141 4.61 14.46 -4.38
C ILE A 141 5.24 13.08 -4.24
N MET A 142 6.52 12.95 -4.59
CA MET A 142 7.21 11.66 -4.59
C MET A 142 7.29 11.04 -3.19
N ASP A 143 7.35 11.86 -2.14
CA ASP A 143 7.38 11.41 -0.75
C ASP A 143 6.03 10.79 -0.31
N HIS A 144 4.94 11.13 -1.00
CA HIS A 144 3.60 10.65 -0.67
C HIS A 144 3.19 9.41 -1.45
N ILE A 145 3.76 9.16 -2.64
CA ILE A 145 3.40 8.03 -3.50
C ILE A 145 4.46 6.91 -3.53
N GLY A 146 5.68 7.18 -3.05
CA GLY A 146 6.77 6.20 -3.07
C GLY A 146 7.22 5.84 -4.49
N LEU A 147 7.95 4.72 -4.61
CA LEU A 147 8.51 4.24 -5.88
C LEU A 147 7.54 3.25 -6.55
N GLY A 148 6.73 3.74 -7.51
CA GLY A 148 5.73 2.92 -8.21
C GLY A 148 6.29 1.65 -8.88
N ASP A 149 7.46 1.75 -9.52
CA ASP A 149 8.10 0.61 -10.19
C ASP A 149 8.52 -0.48 -9.19
N ALA A 150 8.92 -0.09 -7.96
CA ALA A 150 9.25 -1.03 -6.91
C ALA A 150 8.01 -1.82 -6.44
N PHE A 151 6.85 -1.17 -6.37
CA PHE A 151 5.59 -1.84 -6.03
C PHE A 151 5.10 -2.79 -7.14
N LEU A 152 5.28 -2.44 -8.42
CA LEU A 152 4.98 -3.35 -9.53
C LEU A 152 5.85 -4.60 -9.49
N PHE A 153 7.15 -4.43 -9.24
CA PHE A 153 8.08 -5.54 -9.09
C PHE A 153 7.74 -6.39 -7.86
N PHE A 154 7.40 -5.76 -6.74
CA PHE A 154 6.97 -6.45 -5.52
C PHE A 154 5.68 -7.24 -5.73
N ALA A 155 4.71 -6.70 -6.49
CA ALA A 155 3.49 -7.41 -6.86
C ALA A 155 3.78 -8.69 -7.65
N MET A 156 4.71 -8.63 -8.60
CA MET A 156 5.16 -9.78 -9.39
C MET A 156 5.80 -10.86 -8.50
N ILE A 157 6.70 -10.45 -7.59
CA ILE A 157 7.33 -11.38 -6.65
C ILE A 157 6.28 -12.05 -5.75
N LEU A 158 5.37 -11.27 -5.17
CA LEU A 158 4.32 -11.80 -4.29
C LEU A 158 3.39 -12.75 -5.05
N TYR A 159 3.07 -12.45 -6.31
CA TYR A 159 2.29 -13.35 -7.15
C TYR A 159 3.02 -14.67 -7.36
N PHE A 160 4.31 -14.62 -7.70
CA PHE A 160 5.10 -15.84 -7.83
C PHE A 160 5.14 -16.65 -6.53
N ILE A 161 5.34 -15.99 -5.38
CA ILE A 161 5.32 -16.64 -4.07
C ILE A 161 3.95 -17.26 -3.76
N SER A 162 2.84 -16.62 -4.13
CA SER A 162 1.50 -17.19 -3.91
C SER A 162 1.30 -18.48 -4.70
N GLN A 163 1.82 -18.57 -5.93
CA GLN A 163 1.78 -19.78 -6.74
C GLN A 163 2.64 -20.89 -6.13
N LEU A 164 3.83 -20.56 -5.61
CA LEU A 164 4.65 -21.51 -4.87
C LEU A 164 3.93 -22.04 -3.63
N PHE A 165 3.23 -21.17 -2.89
CA PHE A 165 2.41 -21.58 -1.75
C PHE A 165 1.28 -22.52 -2.16
N ALA A 166 0.59 -22.24 -3.26
CA ALA A 166 -0.46 -23.11 -3.77
C ALA A 166 0.08 -24.52 -4.11
N LYS A 167 1.27 -24.58 -4.74
CA LYS A 167 1.95 -25.85 -5.01
C LYS A 167 2.43 -26.56 -3.75
N GLY A 168 2.94 -25.82 -2.77
CA GLY A 168 3.32 -26.39 -1.47
C GLY A 168 2.14 -27.01 -0.72
N VAL A 169 0.97 -26.38 -0.77
CA VAL A 169 -0.28 -26.92 -0.18
C VAL A 169 -0.70 -28.23 -0.85
N GLU A 170 -0.62 -28.29 -2.19
CA GLU A 170 -0.93 -29.50 -2.96
C GLU A 170 -0.03 -30.67 -2.55
N LEU A 171 1.29 -30.45 -2.54
CA LEU A 171 2.27 -31.47 -2.16
C LEU A 171 2.11 -31.94 -0.70
N GLN A 172 1.82 -31.03 0.21
CA GLN A 172 1.62 -31.38 1.62
C GLN A 172 0.38 -32.25 1.80
N LYS A 173 -0.71 -31.94 1.08
CA LYS A 173 -1.95 -32.73 1.12
C LYS A 173 -1.76 -34.13 0.55
N GLU A 174 -0.98 -34.28 -0.53
CA GLU A 174 -0.65 -35.59 -1.09
C GLU A 174 0.12 -36.46 -0.09
N ASN A 175 1.13 -35.88 0.56
CA ASN A 175 1.95 -36.60 1.55
C ASN A 175 1.13 -37.07 2.77
N GLU A 176 0.15 -36.28 3.23
CA GLU A 176 -0.76 -36.67 4.32
C GLU A 176 -1.72 -37.81 3.94
N LEU A 177 -2.00 -38.02 2.65
CA LEU A 177 -2.88 -39.10 2.15
C LEU A 177 -2.16 -40.42 1.91
N THR A 178 -0.83 -40.41 1.85
CA THR A 178 0.00 -41.61 1.58
C THR A 178 0.62 -42.26 2.83
N ILE A 179 0.42 -41.69 4.02
CA ILE A 179 0.90 -42.22 5.31
C ILE A 179 -0.19 -43.06 5.98
#